data_AF-A0A6P0YLC6-F1
#
_entry.id   AF-A0A6P0YLC6-F1
#
_cell.length_a   1.000
_cell.length_b   1.000
_cell.length_c   1.000
_cell.angle_alpha   90.00
_cell.angle_beta   90.00
_cell.angle_gamma   90.00
#
_symmetry.space_group_name_H-M   'P 1'
#
loop_
_entity.id
_entity.type
_entity.pdbx_description
1 polymer ?
#
loop_
_entity_poly.entity_id
_entity_poly.type
_entity_poly.pdbx_seq_one_letter_code
_entity_poly.pdbx_strand_id
1 'polypeptide(L)'
;LICAKHFTNIIDNRGLAIDPETGKPIPAKGKVEHTHTRIFTARTAKEICVKILEETPPCTVTMLDHAAYLGREFVRAEMALLTGKEYIQD
;
A
#
# COMPACT_ATOMS: atom_id res chain seq x y z
N LEU A 1 9.29 0.48 -12.97
CA LEU A 1 8.00 1.12 -12.62
C LEU A 1 7.89 1.12 -11.10
N ILE A 2 7.29 2.17 -10.53
CA ILE A 2 6.88 2.16 -9.12
C ILE A 2 5.73 1.15 -9.00
N CYS A 3 5.73 0.36 -7.93
CA CYS A 3 4.70 -0.64 -7.67
C CYS A 3 4.25 -0.55 -6.21
N ALA A 4 2.94 -0.40 -6.00
CA ALA A 4 2.33 -0.39 -4.66
C ALA A 4 1.29 -1.51 -4.56
N LYS A 5 1.44 -2.38 -3.56
CA LYS A 5 0.47 -3.43 -3.25
C LYS A 5 -0.48 -2.92 -2.17
N HIS A 6 -1.77 -3.00 -2.44
CA HIS A 6 -2.82 -2.70 -1.47
C HIS A 6 -3.27 -3.99 -0.80
N PHE A 7 -3.34 -3.98 0.53
CA PHE A 7 -3.79 -5.09 1.36
C PHE A 7 -5.02 -4.64 2.16
N THR A 8 -5.86 -5.59 2.55
CA THR A 8 -7.03 -5.32 3.39
C THR A 8 -7.11 -6.31 4.52
N ASN A 9 -7.83 -5.94 5.58
CA ASN A 9 -8.14 -6.78 6.71
C ASN A 9 -9.55 -6.46 7.20
N ILE A 10 -10.17 -7.40 7.90
CA ILE A 10 -11.40 -7.14 8.67
C ILE A 10 -11.09 -7.31 10.15
N ILE A 11 -11.94 -6.73 11.00
CA ILE A 11 -11.80 -6.84 12.45
C ILE A 11 -12.84 -7.86 12.93
N ASP A 12 -12.37 -8.92 13.60
CA ASP A 12 -13.26 -9.93 14.16
C ASP A 12 -13.96 -9.47 15.45
N ASN A 13 -14.84 -10.30 16.00
CA ASN A 13 -15.59 -10.00 17.24
C ASN A 13 -14.72 -9.89 18.51
N ARG A 14 -13.44 -10.28 18.44
CA ARG A 14 -12.45 -10.13 19.52
C ARG A 14 -11.62 -8.86 19.35
N GLY A 15 -11.80 -8.13 18.24
CA GLY A 15 -11.01 -6.96 17.90
C GLY A 15 -9.70 -7.27 17.16
N LEU A 16 -9.53 -8.50 16.65
CA LEU A 16 -8.31 -8.89 15.92
C LEU A 16 -8.44 -8.57 14.43
N ALA A 17 -7.36 -8.04 13.85
CA ALA A 17 -7.22 -7.98 12.39
C ALA A 17 -7.08 -9.40 11.84
N ILE A 18 -8.02 -9.82 11.00
CA ILE A 18 -8.01 -11.12 10.33
C ILE A 18 -7.94 -10.94 8.81
N ASP A 19 -7.30 -11.91 8.17
CA ASP A 19 -7.30 -12.05 6.72
C ASP A 19 -8.73 -12.41 6.23
N PRO A 20 -9.32 -11.66 5.28
CA PRO A 20 -10.69 -11.91 4.84
C PRO A 20 -10.89 -13.24 4.09
N GLU A 21 -9.84 -13.79 3.47
CA GLU A 21 -9.92 -15.05 2.72
C GLU A 21 -9.81 -16.25 3.66
N THR A 22 -8.88 -16.19 4.63
CA THR A 22 -8.60 -17.35 5.51
C THR A 22 -9.29 -17.28 6.87
N GLY A 23 -9.78 -16.11 7.27
CA GLY A 23 -10.33 -15.86 8.60
C GLY A 23 -9.30 -15.93 9.75
N LYS A 24 -8.01 -16.05 9.43
CA LYS A 24 -6.94 -16.19 10.42
C LYS A 24 -6.41 -14.82 10.87
N PRO A 25 -6.02 -14.67 12.14
CA PRO A 25 -5.37 -13.45 12.62
C PRO A 25 -4.10 -13.09 11.85
N ILE A 26 -3.92 -11.81 11.58
CA ILE A 26 -2.71 -11.23 11.01
C ILE A 26 -1.74 -10.95 12.17
N PRO A 27 -0.63 -11.68 12.29
CA PRO A 27 0.28 -11.52 13.41
C PRO A 27 1.11 -10.24 13.25
N ALA A 28 1.36 -9.55 14.36
CA ALA A 28 2.23 -8.37 14.39
C ALA A 28 3.72 -8.69 14.15
N LYS A 29 4.12 -9.97 14.25
CA LYS A 29 5.49 -10.44 14.03
C LYS A 29 5.47 -11.72 13.18
N GLY A 30 6.48 -11.87 12.34
CA GLY A 30 6.60 -13.00 11.42
C GLY A 30 6.07 -12.67 10.03
N LYS A 31 6.51 -13.43 9.03
CA LYS A 31 5.99 -13.31 7.67
C LYS A 31 4.72 -14.14 7.55
N VAL A 32 3.65 -13.51 7.11
CA VAL A 32 2.45 -14.20 6.62
C VAL A 32 2.27 -13.81 5.16
N GLU A 33 2.00 -14.79 4.33
CA GLU A 33 1.63 -14.54 2.95
C GLU A 33 0.21 -13.96 2.95
N HIS A 34 0.12 -12.67 2.67
CA HIS A 34 -1.15 -11.98 2.47
C HIS A 34 -1.39 -11.80 0.98
N THR A 35 -2.57 -12.18 0.52
CA THR A 35 -3.03 -11.85 -0.83
C THR A 35 -3.27 -10.35 -0.88
N HIS A 36 -2.60 -9.66 -1.79
CA HIS A 36 -2.87 -8.26 -2.06
C HIS A 36 -4.20 -8.16 -2.82
N THR A 37 -5.03 -7.18 -2.49
CA THR A 37 -6.31 -6.98 -3.18
C THR A 37 -6.16 -6.19 -4.47
N ARG A 38 -5.09 -5.41 -4.60
CA ARG A 38 -4.79 -4.65 -5.81
C ARG A 38 -3.29 -4.35 -5.94
N ILE A 39 -2.82 -4.28 -7.18
CA ILE A 39 -1.50 -3.73 -7.51
C ILE A 39 -1.71 -2.44 -8.30
N PHE A 40 -1.04 -1.37 -7.86
CA PHE A 40 -0.91 -0.13 -8.59
C PHE A 40 0.49 -0.01 -9.15
N THR A 41 0.61 0.37 -10.42
CA THR A 41 1.90 0.63 -11.05
C THR A 41 1.89 1.94 -11.80
N ALA A 42 3.00 2.68 -11.77
CA ALA A 42 3.18 3.90 -12.56
C ALA A 42 4.65 4.22 -12.81
N ARG A 43 4.92 5.23 -13.64
CA ARG A 43 6.29 5.70 -13.90
C ARG A 43 6.74 6.75 -12.90
N THR A 44 5.82 7.58 -12.42
CA THR A 44 6.12 8.70 -11.51
C THR A 44 5.33 8.62 -10.22
N ALA A 45 5.79 9.30 -9.16
CA ALA A 45 5.08 9.41 -7.90
C ALA A 45 3.70 10.07 -8.09
N LYS A 46 3.62 11.08 -8.98
CA LYS A 46 2.36 11.73 -9.33
C LYS A 46 1.37 10.76 -9.97
N GLU A 47 1.80 10.01 -10.99
CA GLU A 47 0.93 9.08 -11.71
C GLU A 47 0.36 8.00 -10.76
N ILE A 48 1.16 7.46 -9.83
CA ILE A 48 0.65 6.45 -8.88
C ILE A 48 -0.30 7.06 -7.84
N CYS A 49 -0.05 8.31 -7.38
CA CYS A 49 -0.99 9.02 -6.51
C CYS A 49 -2.36 9.22 -7.19
N VAL A 50 -2.39 9.66 -8.45
CA VAL A 50 -3.65 9.82 -9.21
C VAL A 50 -4.40 8.48 -9.30
N LYS A 51 -3.70 7.39 -9.63
CA LYS A 51 -4.30 6.05 -9.70
C LYS A 51 -4.95 5.60 -8.40
N ILE A 52 -4.31 5.91 -7.26
CA ILE A 52 -4.76 5.48 -5.93
C ILE A 52 -5.86 6.40 -5.38
N LEU A 53 -5.68 7.73 -5.50
CA LEU A 53 -6.49 8.72 -4.80
C LEU A 53 -7.66 9.25 -5.63
N GLU A 54 -7.55 9.23 -6.96
CA GLU A 54 -8.51 9.87 -7.87
C GLU A 54 -9.21 8.85 -8.77
N GLU A 55 -8.49 7.87 -9.31
CA GLU A 55 -9.03 6.90 -10.29
C GLU A 55 -9.57 5.60 -9.65
N THR A 56 -9.53 5.48 -8.32
CA THR A 56 -9.98 4.29 -7.60
C THR A 56 -11.19 4.60 -6.71
N PRO A 57 -12.43 4.47 -7.21
CA PRO A 57 -13.62 4.55 -6.40
C PRO A 57 -14.01 3.17 -5.81
N PRO A 58 -14.38 3.07 -4.52
CA PRO A 58 -14.20 4.10 -3.49
C PRO A 58 -12.71 4.30 -3.18
N CYS A 59 -12.33 5.54 -2.86
CA CYS A 59 -10.93 5.84 -2.50
C CYS A 59 -10.56 5.07 -1.24
N THR A 60 -9.50 4.25 -1.33
CA THR A 60 -9.05 3.39 -0.24
C THR A 60 -8.21 4.15 0.79
N VAL A 61 -7.80 5.39 0.50
CA VAL A 61 -7.02 6.25 1.39
C VAL A 61 -7.88 7.43 1.82
N THR A 62 -8.40 7.36 3.05
CA THR A 62 -9.35 8.35 3.58
C THR A 62 -8.71 9.37 4.53
N MET A 63 -7.46 9.14 4.96
CA MET A 63 -6.72 10.03 5.85
C MET A 63 -5.70 10.85 5.07
N LEU A 64 -5.78 12.18 5.17
CA LEU A 64 -4.87 13.10 4.46
C LEU A 64 -3.41 12.90 4.85
N ASP A 65 -3.12 12.65 6.13
CA ASP A 65 -1.76 12.38 6.60
C ASP A 65 -1.18 11.10 5.99
N HIS A 66 -2.04 10.09 5.78
CA HIS A 66 -1.64 8.84 5.13
C HIS A 66 -1.42 9.04 3.63
N ALA A 67 -2.26 9.82 2.95
CA ALA A 67 -2.03 10.20 1.55
C ALA A 67 -0.71 10.97 1.39
N ALA A 68 -0.40 11.89 2.30
CA ALA A 68 0.85 12.63 2.32
C ALA A 68 2.07 11.72 2.58
N TYR A 69 1.94 10.75 3.49
CA TYR A 69 2.96 9.72 3.72
C TYR A 69 3.24 8.91 2.46
N LEU A 70 2.20 8.37 1.82
CA LEU A 70 2.33 7.60 0.58
C LEU A 70 3.00 8.41 -0.53
N GLY A 71 2.64 9.69 -0.67
CA GLY A 71 3.27 10.59 -1.63
C GLY A 71 4.80 10.69 -1.44
N ARG A 72 5.28 10.81 -0.20
CA ARG A 72 6.72 10.84 0.10
C ARG A 72 7.39 9.50 -0.22
N GLU A 73 6.77 8.39 0.13
CA GLU A 73 7.29 7.05 -0.20
C GLU A 73 7.38 6.83 -1.71
N PHE A 74 6.38 7.29 -2.48
CA PHE A 74 6.42 7.18 -3.93
C PHE A 74 7.48 8.07 -4.57
N VAL A 75 7.74 9.28 -4.03
CA VAL A 75 8.86 10.12 -4.47
C VAL A 75 10.19 9.42 -4.20
N ARG A 76 10.36 8.78 -3.03
CA ARG A 76 11.56 8.00 -2.71
C ARG A 76 11.75 6.82 -3.66
N ALA A 77 10.68 6.09 -3.95
CA ALA A 77 10.70 4.99 -4.92
C ALA A 77 11.03 5.48 -6.35
N GLU A 78 10.49 6.62 -6.77
CA GLU A 78 10.81 7.24 -8.05
C GLU A 78 12.29 7.63 -8.15
N MET A 79 12.83 8.27 -7.11
CA MET A 79 14.25 8.65 -7.05
C MET A 79 15.18 7.44 -7.06
N ALA A 80 14.82 6.36 -6.34
CA ALA A 80 15.56 5.12 -6.36
C ALA A 80 15.66 4.54 -7.78
N LEU A 81 14.53 4.50 -8.51
CA LEU A 81 14.49 4.06 -9.91
C LEU A 81 15.34 4.94 -10.83
N LEU A 82 15.24 6.27 -10.71
CA LEU A 82 15.99 7.20 -11.56
C LEU A 82 17.50 7.15 -11.30
N THR A 83 17.91 6.93 -10.05
CA THR A 83 19.32 6.92 -9.66
C THR A 83 19.94 5.53 -9.67
N GLY A 84 19.18 4.48 -9.96
CA GLY A 84 19.64 3.09 -9.89
C GLY A 84 19.98 2.63 -8.48
N LYS A 85 19.44 3.29 -7.45
CA LYS A 85 19.65 2.96 -6.04
C LYS A 85 18.57 2.01 -5.54
N GLU A 86 18.86 1.29 -4.47
CA GLU A 86 17.87 0.48 -3.76
C GLU A 86 16.82 1.37 -3.09
N TYR A 87 15.56 1.01 -3.24
CA TYR A 87 14.47 1.62 -2.49
C TYR A 87 14.39 0.98 -1.10
N ILE A 88 14.46 1.81 -0.06
CA ILE A 88 14.30 1.41 1.33
C ILE A 88 13.04 2.08 1.84
N GLN A 89 12.00 1.32 2.15
CA GLN A 89 10.79 1.88 2.76
C GLN A 89 11.10 2.40 4.17
N ASP A 90 10.44 3.49 4.57
CA ASP A 90 10.50 3.98 5.96
C ASP A 90 9.95 2.94 6.98
#